data_AF-A0A9D6EIL8-F1
#
_entry.id   AF-A0A9D6EIL8-F1
#
_cell.length_a   1.000
_cell.length_b   1.000
_cell.length_c   1.000
_cell.angle_alpha   90.00
_cell.angle_beta   90.00
_cell.angle_gamma   90.00
#
_symmetry.space_group_name_H-M   'P 1'
#
loop_
_entity.id
_entity.type
_entity.pdbx_description
1 polymer ?
#
loop_
_entity_poly.entity_id
_entity_poly.type
_entity_poly.pdbx_seq_one_letter_code
_entity_poly.pdbx_strand_id
1 'polypeptide(L)'
;MSKTYTPEELNNQFKLLPEEIQEVFNSLDTAKTIKSIGLRHNLHLDKIGGLADEVGLILLGLIHPNRLPINLREEYGFTPDEARVVTSEVNAEIFAKIRESLLALTEPKTNVPAPNQPIFRERLSHPISLARTETVRQVNDPYRESIE
;
A
#
# COMPACT_ATOMS: atom_id res chain seq x y z
N MET A 1 -10.25 5.03 11.06
CA MET A 1 -11.18 6.18 11.01
C MET A 1 -10.71 7.07 9.88
N SER A 2 -11.17 6.77 8.68
CA SER A 2 -10.97 7.58 7.48
C SER A 2 -11.58 8.96 7.71
N LYS A 3 -10.84 10.00 7.32
CA LYS A 3 -11.24 11.40 7.50
C LYS A 3 -12.38 11.68 6.51
N THR A 4 -13.59 11.96 7.00
CA THR A 4 -14.70 12.37 6.13
C THR A 4 -14.48 13.82 5.69
N TYR A 5 -14.32 14.02 4.39
CA TYR A 5 -14.17 15.35 3.79
C TYR A 5 -15.53 15.93 3.42
N THR A 6 -15.77 17.19 3.75
CA THR A 6 -16.99 17.88 3.30
C THR A 6 -16.90 18.22 1.81
N PRO A 7 -18.04 18.35 1.10
CA PRO A 7 -18.04 18.76 -0.30
C PRO A 7 -17.34 20.11 -0.53
N GLU A 8 -17.41 21.02 0.45
CA GLU A 8 -16.74 22.32 0.38
C GLU A 8 -15.21 22.18 0.48
N GLU A 9 -14.71 21.32 1.36
CA GLU A 9 -13.27 21.03 1.46
C GLU A 9 -12.74 20.41 0.16
N LEU A 10 -13.46 19.44 -0.41
CA LEU A 10 -13.09 18.80 -1.67
C LEU A 10 -13.07 19.83 -2.82
N ASN A 11 -14.06 20.72 -2.88
CA ASN A 11 -14.13 21.76 -3.91
C ASN A 11 -13.01 22.80 -3.75
N ASN A 12 -12.68 23.18 -2.52
CA ASN A 12 -11.57 24.11 -2.26
C ASN A 12 -10.24 23.48 -2.68
N GLN A 13 -10.04 22.21 -2.36
CA GLN A 13 -8.84 21.49 -2.75
C GLN A 13 -8.76 21.34 -4.28
N PHE A 14 -9.88 21.00 -4.93
CA PHE A 14 -9.97 20.88 -6.39
C PHE A 14 -9.54 22.17 -7.12
N LYS A 15 -9.94 23.34 -6.61
CA LYS A 15 -9.55 24.64 -7.19
C LYS A 15 -8.07 24.97 -7.07
N LEU A 16 -7.35 24.34 -6.14
CA LEU A 16 -5.91 24.51 -5.96
C LEU A 16 -5.08 23.58 -6.86
N LEU A 17 -5.73 22.62 -7.53
CA LEU A 17 -5.07 21.65 -8.39
C LEU A 17 -4.63 22.30 -9.71
N PRO A 18 -3.50 21.86 -10.30
CA PRO A 18 -3.14 22.15 -11.68
C PRO A 18 -4.24 21.72 -12.65
N GLU A 19 -4.37 22.44 -13.75
CA GLU A 19 -5.38 22.18 -14.80
C GLU A 19 -5.31 20.72 -15.30
N GLU A 20 -4.11 20.18 -15.48
CA GLU A 20 -3.90 18.79 -15.89
C GLU A 20 -4.56 17.77 -14.92
N ILE A 21 -4.45 17.99 -13.61
CA ILE A 21 -5.08 17.11 -12.62
C ILE A 21 -6.59 17.33 -12.60
N GLN A 22 -7.06 18.58 -12.75
CA GLN A 22 -8.49 18.89 -12.84
C GLN A 22 -9.14 18.22 -14.05
N GLU A 23 -8.45 18.20 -15.20
CA GLU A 23 -8.91 17.51 -16.40
C GLU A 23 -9.00 16.00 -16.18
N VAL A 24 -7.98 15.38 -15.59
CA VAL A 24 -8.00 13.94 -15.29
C VAL A 24 -9.09 13.58 -14.28
N PHE A 25 -9.32 14.42 -13.27
CA PHE A 25 -10.39 14.23 -12.29
C PHE A 25 -11.79 14.31 -12.92
N ASN A 26 -12.02 15.27 -13.82
CA ASN A 26 -13.30 15.43 -14.52
C ASN A 26 -13.44 14.55 -15.77
N SER A 27 -12.39 13.84 -16.16
CA SER A 27 -12.40 13.06 -17.39
C SER A 27 -13.28 11.82 -17.26
N LEU A 28 -14.22 11.70 -18.20
CA LEU A 28 -15.00 10.48 -18.36
C LEU A 28 -14.12 9.27 -18.67
N ASP A 29 -12.95 9.47 -19.27
CA ASP A 29 -11.97 8.42 -19.54
C ASP A 29 -11.47 7.80 -18.23
N THR A 30 -11.12 8.62 -17.24
CA THR A 30 -10.67 8.17 -15.92
C THR A 30 -11.75 7.32 -15.24
N ALA A 31 -13.00 7.78 -15.22
CA ALA A 31 -14.11 7.03 -14.65
C ALA A 31 -14.34 5.68 -15.36
N LYS A 32 -14.21 5.66 -16.70
CA LYS A 32 -14.31 4.43 -17.50
C LYS A 32 -13.16 3.47 -17.21
N THR A 33 -11.93 3.98 -17.07
CA THR A 33 -10.74 3.19 -16.75
C THR A 33 -10.87 2.54 -15.38
N ILE A 34 -11.28 3.29 -14.34
CA ILE A 34 -11.52 2.74 -12.99
C ILE A 34 -12.56 1.63 -13.03
N LYS A 35 -13.68 1.88 -13.72
CA LYS A 35 -14.74 0.87 -13.90
C LYS A 35 -14.23 -0.35 -14.66
N SER A 36 -13.45 -0.16 -15.72
CA SER A 36 -12.89 -1.24 -16.53
C SER A 36 -11.94 -2.12 -15.71
N ILE A 37 -11.02 -1.52 -14.96
CA ILE A 37 -10.12 -2.22 -14.03
C ILE A 37 -10.94 -3.09 -13.08
N GLY A 38 -11.95 -2.50 -12.43
CA GLY A 38 -12.79 -3.24 -11.50
C GLY A 38 -13.52 -4.42 -12.13
N LEU A 39 -14.08 -4.24 -13.33
CA LEU A 39 -14.77 -5.30 -14.05
C LEU A 39 -13.82 -6.41 -14.51
N ARG A 40 -12.59 -6.08 -14.95
CA ARG A 40 -11.57 -7.09 -15.33
C ARG A 40 -11.21 -8.00 -14.16
N HIS A 41 -11.18 -7.45 -12.95
CA HIS A 41 -10.89 -8.19 -11.72
C HIS A 41 -12.13 -8.76 -11.03
N ASN A 42 -13.29 -8.77 -11.70
CA ASN A 42 -14.57 -9.24 -11.16
C ASN A 42 -14.95 -8.59 -9.80
N LEU A 43 -14.57 -7.33 -9.60
CA LEU A 43 -14.91 -6.60 -8.39
C LEU A 43 -16.40 -6.24 -8.39
N HIS A 44 -17.02 -6.31 -7.22
CA HIS A 44 -18.39 -5.84 -7.01
C HIS A 44 -18.47 -4.31 -7.12
N LEU A 45 -19.65 -3.80 -7.48
CA LEU A 45 -19.88 -2.37 -7.68
C LEU A 45 -19.49 -1.53 -6.45
N ASP A 46 -19.71 -2.05 -5.24
CA ASP A 46 -19.30 -1.39 -3.99
C ASP A 46 -17.78 -1.21 -3.90
N LYS A 47 -16.99 -2.23 -4.27
CA LYS A 47 -15.53 -2.16 -4.32
C LYS A 47 -15.05 -1.20 -5.42
N ILE A 48 -15.73 -1.18 -6.56
CA ILE A 48 -15.43 -0.24 -7.66
C ILE A 48 -15.70 1.20 -7.22
N GLY A 49 -16.80 1.45 -6.50
CA GLY A 49 -17.09 2.75 -5.88
C GLY A 49 -15.97 3.18 -4.95
N GLY A 50 -15.56 2.28 -4.04
CA GLY A 50 -14.45 2.57 -3.12
C GLY A 50 -13.11 2.85 -3.81
N LEU A 51 -12.83 2.13 -4.90
CA LEU A 51 -11.65 2.44 -5.72
C LEU A 51 -11.74 3.83 -6.34
N ALA A 52 -12.91 4.23 -6.84
CA ALA A 52 -13.12 5.55 -7.42
C ALA A 52 -12.96 6.66 -6.36
N ASP A 53 -13.49 6.45 -5.16
CA ASP A 53 -13.37 7.38 -4.05
C ASP A 53 -11.91 7.59 -3.65
N GLU A 54 -11.15 6.51 -3.42
CA GLU A 54 -9.74 6.58 -3.05
C GLU A 54 -8.88 7.23 -4.14
N VAL A 55 -9.11 6.87 -5.40
CA VAL A 55 -8.43 7.51 -6.54
C VAL A 55 -8.75 9.00 -6.58
N GLY A 56 -10.01 9.40 -6.37
CA GLY A 56 -10.42 10.79 -6.28
C GLY A 56 -9.67 11.55 -5.18
N LEU A 57 -9.56 10.97 -3.97
CA LEU A 57 -8.84 11.57 -2.85
C LEU A 57 -7.34 11.73 -3.12
N ILE A 58 -6.73 10.79 -3.86
CA ILE A 58 -5.33 10.88 -4.29
C ILE A 58 -5.15 11.99 -5.34
N LEU A 59 -6.05 12.08 -6.31
CA LEU A 59 -6.05 13.15 -7.31
C LEU A 59 -6.19 14.54 -6.67
N LEU A 60 -6.99 14.65 -5.61
CA LEU A 60 -7.10 15.88 -4.82
C LEU A 60 -5.85 16.17 -3.96
N GLY A 61 -4.86 15.28 -3.92
CA GLY A 61 -3.66 15.42 -3.10
C GLY A 61 -3.92 15.24 -1.60
N LEU A 62 -5.07 14.69 -1.21
CA LEU A 62 -5.45 14.46 0.19
C LEU A 62 -4.85 13.17 0.75
N ILE A 63 -4.60 12.20 -0.13
CA ILE A 63 -4.03 10.90 0.19
C ILE A 63 -2.82 10.64 -0.70
N HIS A 64 -1.75 10.11 -0.12
CA HIS A 64 -0.57 9.73 -0.89
C HIS A 64 -0.84 8.43 -1.68
N PRO A 65 -0.43 8.31 -2.96
CA PRO A 65 -0.72 7.13 -3.79
C PRO A 65 -0.24 5.81 -3.17
N ASN A 66 0.85 5.84 -2.39
CA ASN A 66 1.36 4.69 -1.64
C ASN A 66 0.40 4.13 -0.58
N ARG A 67 -0.62 4.91 -0.16
CA ARG A 67 -1.65 4.48 0.79
C ARG A 67 -2.82 3.75 0.12
N LEU A 68 -2.98 3.88 -1.20
CA LEU A 68 -4.06 3.24 -1.95
C LEU A 68 -4.26 1.76 -1.59
N PRO A 69 -3.24 0.87 -1.65
CA PRO A 69 -3.44 -0.55 -1.36
C PRO A 69 -3.77 -0.83 0.12
N ILE A 70 -3.42 0.09 1.03
CA ILE A 70 -3.74 -0.05 2.45
C ILE A 70 -5.20 0.33 2.67
N ASN A 71 -5.62 1.48 2.15
CA ASN A 71 -6.97 2.01 2.32
C ASN A 71 -8.01 1.10 1.63
N LEU A 72 -7.71 0.59 0.43
CA LEU A 72 -8.58 -0.38 -0.25
C LEU A 72 -8.85 -1.63 0.63
N ARG A 73 -7.85 -2.08 1.37
CA ARG A 73 -7.99 -3.24 2.26
C ARG A 73 -8.74 -2.91 3.54
N GLU A 74 -8.39 -1.79 4.17
CA GLU A 74 -8.92 -1.40 5.47
C GLU A 74 -10.36 -0.87 5.40
N GLU A 75 -10.69 -0.09 4.36
CA GLU A 75 -11.96 0.62 4.25
C GLU A 75 -12.96 -0.09 3.32
N TYR A 76 -12.47 -0.81 2.31
CA TYR A 76 -13.31 -1.41 1.26
C TYR A 76 -13.21 -2.94 1.17
N GLY A 77 -12.48 -3.58 2.10
CA GLY A 77 -12.43 -5.03 2.24
C GLY A 77 -11.78 -5.76 1.06
N PHE A 78 -10.84 -5.10 0.36
CA PHE A 78 -10.05 -5.77 -0.68
C PHE A 78 -9.12 -6.81 -0.04
N THR A 79 -8.93 -7.93 -0.74
CA THR A 79 -7.87 -8.89 -0.40
C THR A 79 -6.49 -8.28 -0.74
N PRO A 80 -5.40 -8.79 -0.13
CA PRO A 80 -4.05 -8.29 -0.41
C PRO A 80 -3.67 -8.38 -1.90
N ASP A 81 -4.15 -9.42 -2.60
CA ASP A 81 -3.85 -9.63 -4.01
C ASP A 81 -4.67 -8.68 -4.90
N GLU A 82 -5.99 -8.59 -4.70
CA GLU A 82 -6.87 -7.64 -5.41
C GLU A 82 -6.32 -6.21 -5.27
N ALA A 83 -6.03 -5.78 -4.04
CA ALA A 83 -5.52 -4.44 -3.78
C ALA A 83 -4.19 -4.19 -4.50
N ARG A 84 -3.28 -5.16 -4.53
CA ARG A 84 -1.98 -5.04 -5.21
C ARG A 84 -2.15 -4.90 -6.73
N VAL A 85 -2.94 -5.78 -7.34
CA VAL A 85 -3.11 -5.81 -8.80
C VAL A 85 -3.83 -4.56 -9.29
N VAL A 86 -4.95 -4.20 -8.64
CA VAL A 86 -5.73 -3.00 -8.96
C VAL A 86 -4.91 -1.73 -8.79
N THR A 87 -4.16 -1.62 -7.68
CA THR A 87 -3.26 -0.48 -7.46
C THR A 87 -2.22 -0.37 -8.58
N SER A 88 -1.65 -1.48 -9.03
CA SER A 88 -0.66 -1.49 -10.11
C SER A 88 -1.25 -0.99 -11.43
N GLU A 89 -2.48 -1.40 -11.76
CA GLU A 89 -3.15 -0.95 -12.99
C GLU A 89 -3.55 0.52 -12.92
N VAL A 90 -4.10 0.98 -11.80
CA VAL A 90 -4.40 2.41 -11.58
C VAL A 90 -3.15 3.27 -11.70
N ASN A 91 -2.03 2.82 -11.11
CA ASN A 91 -0.75 3.52 -11.21
C ASN A 91 -0.29 3.64 -12.68
N ALA A 92 -0.48 2.60 -13.48
CA ALA A 92 -0.04 2.56 -14.87
C ALA A 92 -0.97 3.33 -15.83
N GLU A 93 -2.28 3.25 -15.63
CA GLU A 93 -3.26 3.78 -16.58
C GLU A 93 -3.71 5.21 -16.25
N ILE A 94 -3.65 5.62 -14.98
CA ILE A 94 -4.12 6.92 -14.49
C ILE A 94 -2.95 7.75 -13.98
N PHE A 95 -2.28 7.32 -12.90
CA PHE A 95 -1.28 8.17 -12.24
C PHE A 95 -0.01 8.39 -13.08
N ALA A 96 0.35 7.45 -13.96
CA ALA A 96 1.49 7.62 -14.85
C ALA A 96 1.38 8.86 -15.74
N LYS A 97 0.15 9.25 -16.13
CA LYS A 97 -0.11 10.40 -17.01
C LYS A 97 0.09 11.75 -16.31
N ILE A 98 -0.06 11.79 -15.00
CA ILE A 98 -0.06 13.01 -14.17
C ILE A 98 0.98 12.93 -13.05
N ARG A 99 1.99 12.08 -13.22
CA ARG A 99 2.98 11.79 -12.17
C ARG A 99 3.75 13.04 -11.77
N GLU A 100 4.13 13.87 -12.72
CA GLU A 100 4.88 15.10 -12.48
C GLU A 100 4.05 16.10 -11.68
N SER A 101 2.79 16.29 -12.09
CA SER A 101 1.83 17.15 -11.39
C SER A 101 1.49 16.64 -9.98
N LEU A 102 1.35 15.31 -9.80
CA LEU A 102 1.11 14.70 -8.49
C LEU A 102 2.31 14.88 -7.56
N LEU A 103 3.55 14.70 -8.05
CA LEU A 103 4.76 14.90 -7.26
C LEU A 103 4.86 16.34 -6.78
N ALA A 104 4.61 17.31 -7.66
CA ALA A 104 4.63 18.72 -7.29
C ALA A 104 3.63 19.09 -6.17
N LEU A 105 2.51 18.35 -6.06
CA LEU A 105 1.51 18.55 -5.00
C LEU A 105 1.80 17.79 -3.70
N THR A 106 2.43 16.62 -3.82
CA THR A 106 2.60 15.67 -2.71
C THR A 106 4.00 15.67 -2.11
N GLU A 107 4.90 16.56 -2.52
CA GLU A 107 6.20 16.76 -1.88
C GLU A 107 6.10 17.59 -0.57
N PRO A 108 6.11 16.98 0.62
CA PRO A 108 6.79 17.58 1.75
C PRO A 108 8.30 17.47 1.49
N LYS A 109 9.07 18.52 1.81
CA LYS A 109 10.54 18.48 1.83
C LYS A 109 11.06 17.45 2.85
N THR A 110 10.91 16.15 2.63
CA THR A 110 11.39 15.08 3.52
C THR A 110 11.58 13.75 2.79
N ASN A 111 12.80 13.56 2.28
CA ASN A 111 13.62 12.35 2.29
C ASN A 111 12.92 10.97 2.55
N VAL A 112 12.24 10.42 1.55
CA VAL A 112 11.99 8.96 1.47
C VAL A 112 12.38 8.44 0.08
N PRO A 113 13.30 7.47 -0.02
CA PRO A 113 13.85 7.02 -1.30
C PRO A 113 12.84 6.20 -2.12
N ALA A 114 12.99 6.32 -3.44
CA ALA A 114 12.17 5.72 -4.49
C ALA A 114 11.97 4.19 -4.38
N PRO A 115 10.89 3.62 -4.98
CA PRO A 115 10.49 2.21 -4.82
C PRO A 115 11.39 1.17 -5.53
N ASN A 116 12.62 1.54 -5.90
CA ASN A 116 13.55 0.62 -6.57
C ASN A 116 14.84 0.39 -5.77
N GLN A 117 14.76 0.44 -4.44
CA GLN A 117 15.83 -0.12 -3.62
C GLN A 117 15.61 -1.64 -3.48
N PRO A 118 16.62 -2.47 -3.82
CA PRO A 118 16.56 -3.89 -3.50
C PRO A 118 16.35 -4.01 -1.99
N ILE A 119 15.36 -4.81 -1.57
CA ILE A 119 15.23 -5.25 -0.18
C ILE A 119 16.57 -5.88 0.17
N PHE A 120 17.43 -5.15 0.88
CA PHE A 120 18.64 -5.72 1.46
C PHE A 120 18.13 -6.73 2.48
N ARG A 121 18.09 -7.99 2.06
CA ARG A 121 17.95 -9.12 2.96
C ARG A 121 19.17 -9.08 3.86
N GLU A 122 19.04 -8.43 5.01
CA GLU A 122 20.00 -8.60 6.10
C GLU A 122 19.83 -10.00 6.66
N ARG A 123 20.37 -10.96 5.91
CA ARG A 123 20.82 -12.22 6.46
C ARG A 123 22.20 -11.97 7.05
N LEU A 124 22.29 -12.22 8.37
CA LEU A 124 23.48 -12.59 9.14
C LEU A 124 24.35 -11.45 9.70
N SER A 125 23.93 -10.90 10.84
CA SER A 125 24.87 -10.39 11.85
C SER A 125 24.33 -10.56 13.27
N HIS A 126 23.93 -11.78 13.63
CA HIS A 126 24.13 -12.22 15.00
C HIS A 126 25.28 -13.23 14.95
N PRO A 127 26.47 -12.91 15.48
CA PRO A 127 27.43 -13.95 15.76
C PRO A 127 26.76 -14.92 16.73
N ILE A 128 26.72 -16.20 16.34
CA ILE A 128 26.51 -17.29 17.28
C ILE A 128 27.68 -17.20 18.26
N SER A 129 27.47 -16.58 19.43
CA SER A 129 28.44 -16.60 20.51
C SER A 129 28.50 -18.00 21.12
N LEU A 130 29.24 -18.88 20.45
CA LEU A 130 29.86 -20.05 21.05
C LEU A 130 31.09 -19.58 21.83
N ALA A 131 30.99 -19.53 23.16
CA ALA A 131 31.97 -20.09 24.11
C ALA A 131 31.82 -19.50 25.52
N ARG A 132 31.30 -20.31 26.44
CA ARG A 132 32.11 -20.69 27.60
C ARG A 132 31.89 -22.16 27.88
N THR A 133 32.92 -22.93 27.53
CA THR A 133 33.20 -24.29 27.97
C THR A 133 33.21 -24.37 29.50
N GLU A 134 32.54 -25.37 30.06
CA GLU A 134 33.09 -26.14 31.19
C GLU A 134 32.44 -27.54 31.23
N THR A 135 33.12 -28.46 30.55
CA THR A 135 33.28 -29.88 30.87
C THR A 135 33.01 -30.22 32.34
N VAL A 136 32.19 -31.24 32.63
CA VAL A 136 32.57 -32.43 33.45
C VAL A 136 31.59 -33.59 33.19
N ARG A 137 32.12 -34.63 32.52
CA ARG A 137 32.01 -36.10 32.75
C ARG A 137 30.62 -36.66 33.15
N GLN A 138 29.94 -37.43 32.28
CA GLN A 138 30.06 -38.90 32.08
C GLN A 138 29.80 -39.65 33.41
N VAL A 139 28.78 -40.53 33.50
CA VAL A 139 28.96 -41.99 33.40
C VAL A 139 27.60 -42.73 33.58
N ASN A 140 27.33 -43.63 32.61
CA ASN A 140 26.64 -44.94 32.63
C ASN A 140 25.20 -45.14 33.16
N ASP A 141 24.35 -45.59 32.23
CA ASP A 141 23.42 -46.75 32.21
C ASP A 141 23.33 -47.69 33.45
N PRO A 142 22.40 -48.69 33.47
CA PRO A 142 20.95 -48.75 33.23
C PRO A 142 20.23 -49.56 34.37
N TYR A 143 18.91 -49.78 34.29
CA TYR A 143 18.05 -50.52 35.25
C TYR A 143 17.73 -49.83 36.60
N ARG A 144 16.45 -49.52 36.83
CA ARG A 144 15.57 -50.37 37.65
C ARG A 144 14.12 -49.88 37.58
N GLU A 145 13.24 -50.76 37.12
CA GLU A 145 11.83 -50.78 37.49
C GLU A 145 11.64 -50.69 39.02
N SER A 146 10.49 -50.15 39.43
CA SER A 146 9.57 -50.57 40.51
C SER A 146 8.68 -49.34 40.75
N ILE A 147 7.46 -49.25 40.22
CA ILE A 147 6.24 -49.85 40.78
C ILE A 147 6.31 -49.92 42.32
N GLU A 148 5.67 -48.95 42.97
CA GLU A 148 4.73 -49.16 44.09
C GLU A 148 3.88 -47.91 44.29
#